data_AF-A0A7D5ZB62-F1
#
_entry.id   AF-A0A7D5ZB62-F1
#
_cell.length_a   1.000
_cell.length_b   1.000
_cell.length_c   1.000
_cell.angle_alpha   90.00
_cell.angle_beta   90.00
_cell.angle_gamma   90.00
#
_symmetry.space_group_name_H-M   'P 1'
#
loop_
_entity.id
_entity.type
_entity.pdbx_description
1 polymer ?
#
loop_
_entity_poly.entity_id
_entity_poly.type
_entity_poly.pdbx_seq_one_letter_code
_entity_poly.pdbx_strand_id
1 'polypeptide(L)'
;MFAAAGNFVDEKLLTGELGFTKAELKAEASERAMALYDLEYEKETMTIIQSTYLMSYHLGGINADRGPWYWIGIAINLAYGAGLHRLSPCELQTCPTCHSRQWAQLWWSIYCREAWLSLAYNRPMRIQLDEVSTTVPTQVEVASICIDIFDERYHKYLPREIDDLVSMWLYLVRISLTLGDILSKLYASESSRPTQQPINYTEDDVGAHLCELSDESLGSELIKVHLYQLRLYRETTVIALYHPHVQGLQDYQSEEHQS
;
A
#
# COMPACT_ATOMS: atom_id res chain seq x y z
N MET A 1 -12.99 -9.25 -3.63
CA MET A 1 -13.34 -9.14 -2.20
C MET A 1 -13.09 -10.44 -1.42
N PHE A 2 -13.74 -11.57 -1.74
CA PHE A 2 -13.61 -12.83 -0.97
C PHE A 2 -12.17 -13.34 -0.78
N ALA A 3 -11.34 -13.27 -1.81
CA ALA A 3 -9.92 -13.65 -1.73
C ALA A 3 -9.14 -12.84 -0.68
N ALA A 4 -9.42 -11.54 -0.56
CA ALA A 4 -8.79 -10.67 0.43
C ALA A 4 -9.40 -10.89 1.83
N ALA A 5 -10.73 -11.06 1.91
CA ALA A 5 -11.45 -11.30 3.15
C ALA A 5 -11.01 -12.61 3.84
N GLY A 6 -10.62 -13.63 3.07
CA GLY A 6 -10.13 -14.92 3.59
C GLY A 6 -8.96 -14.81 4.59
N ASN A 7 -8.21 -13.71 4.61
CA ASN A 7 -7.16 -13.47 5.62
C ASN A 7 -7.74 -13.27 7.03
N PHE A 8 -8.97 -12.77 7.14
CA PHE A 8 -9.57 -12.31 8.39
C PHE A 8 -10.66 -13.25 8.91
N VAL A 9 -11.05 -14.26 8.14
CA VAL A 9 -12.05 -15.26 8.57
C VAL A 9 -11.44 -16.18 9.63
N ASP A 10 -12.21 -16.55 10.64
CA ASP A 10 -11.79 -17.55 11.65
C ASP A 10 -11.59 -18.92 10.98
N GLU A 11 -10.45 -19.54 11.26
CA GLU A 11 -10.10 -20.85 10.73
C GLU A 11 -11.01 -21.95 11.25
N LYS A 12 -11.46 -21.82 12.51
CA LYS A 12 -12.37 -22.80 13.14
C LYS A 12 -13.74 -22.81 12.46
N LEU A 13 -14.21 -21.63 12.04
CA LEU A 13 -15.46 -21.50 11.30
C LEU A 13 -15.34 -22.15 9.91
N LEU A 14 -14.26 -21.86 9.18
CA LEU A 14 -14.05 -22.39 7.84
C LEU A 14 -13.90 -23.91 7.82
N THR A 15 -13.10 -24.45 8.73
CA THR A 15 -12.85 -25.90 8.79
C THR A 15 -14.04 -26.67 9.36
N GLY A 16 -14.76 -26.10 10.34
CA GLY A 16 -15.89 -26.76 11.00
C GLY A 16 -17.19 -26.76 10.21
N GLU A 17 -17.55 -25.66 9.56
CA GLU A 17 -18.84 -25.52 8.87
C GLU A 17 -18.75 -25.70 7.35
N LEU A 18 -17.65 -25.24 6.74
CA LEU A 18 -17.51 -25.18 5.29
C LEU A 18 -16.54 -26.24 4.75
N GLY A 19 -15.71 -26.85 5.61
CA GLY A 19 -14.75 -27.89 5.22
C GLY A 19 -13.56 -27.38 4.41
N PHE A 20 -13.27 -26.07 4.44
CA PHE A 20 -12.14 -25.46 3.74
C PHE A 20 -11.10 -24.92 4.72
N THR A 21 -9.84 -24.94 4.30
CA THR A 21 -8.78 -24.14 4.91
C THR A 21 -8.82 -22.70 4.40
N LYS A 22 -8.21 -21.75 5.14
CA LYS A 22 -8.04 -20.37 4.64
C LYS A 22 -7.27 -20.34 3.32
N ALA A 23 -6.29 -21.23 3.15
CA ALA A 23 -5.49 -21.31 1.95
C ALA A 23 -6.33 -21.71 0.74
N GLU A 24 -7.17 -22.74 0.87
CA GLU A 24 -8.08 -23.20 -0.20
C GLU A 24 -9.09 -22.14 -0.58
N LEU A 25 -9.76 -21.52 0.41
CA LEU A 25 -10.72 -20.44 0.14
C LEU A 25 -10.06 -19.29 -0.63
N LYS A 26 -8.85 -18.88 -0.21
CA LYS A 26 -8.10 -17.80 -0.87
C LYS A 26 -7.69 -18.20 -2.29
N ALA A 27 -7.24 -19.44 -2.49
CA ALA A 27 -6.85 -19.95 -3.79
C ALA A 27 -8.04 -19.96 -4.76
N GLU A 28 -9.15 -20.60 -4.37
CA GLU A 28 -10.35 -20.69 -5.20
C GLU A 28 -10.95 -19.31 -5.51
N ALA A 29 -11.05 -18.44 -4.50
CA ALA A 29 -11.57 -17.10 -4.70
C ALA A 29 -10.66 -16.24 -5.60
N SER A 30 -9.34 -16.46 -5.57
CA SER A 30 -8.39 -15.75 -6.43
C SER A 30 -8.45 -16.29 -7.86
N GLU A 31 -8.52 -17.60 -8.04
CA GLU A 31 -8.70 -18.25 -9.34
C GLU A 31 -9.97 -17.77 -10.03
N ARG A 32 -11.09 -17.73 -9.28
CA ARG A 32 -12.35 -17.20 -9.80
C ARG A 32 -12.25 -15.72 -10.17
N ALA A 33 -11.56 -14.91 -9.38
CA ALA A 33 -11.35 -13.50 -9.70
C ALA A 33 -10.50 -13.33 -10.98
N MET A 34 -9.45 -14.14 -11.15
CA MET A 34 -8.63 -14.18 -12.38
C MET A 34 -9.48 -14.56 -13.59
N ALA A 35 -10.30 -15.60 -13.49
CA ALA A 35 -11.18 -16.02 -14.58
C ALA A 35 -12.20 -14.94 -14.97
N LEU A 36 -12.81 -14.27 -13.99
CA LEU A 36 -13.75 -13.16 -14.25
C LEU A 36 -13.07 -11.97 -14.91
N TYR A 37 -11.83 -11.67 -14.53
CA TYR A 37 -11.03 -10.64 -15.18
C TYR A 37 -10.69 -11.00 -16.63
N ASP A 38 -10.25 -12.24 -16.89
CA ASP A 38 -9.91 -12.73 -18.23
C ASP A 38 -11.12 -12.80 -19.16
N LEU A 39 -12.32 -13.02 -18.61
CA LEU A 39 -13.59 -12.97 -19.34
C LEU A 39 -14.13 -11.54 -19.54
N GLU A 40 -13.41 -10.53 -19.05
CA GLU A 40 -13.83 -9.12 -19.03
C GLU A 40 -15.26 -8.95 -18.48
N TYR A 41 -15.62 -9.72 -17.44
CA TYR A 41 -16.98 -9.78 -16.93
C TYR A 41 -17.43 -8.44 -16.34
N GLU A 42 -16.58 -7.82 -15.52
CA GLU A 42 -16.83 -6.52 -14.92
C GLU A 42 -16.56 -5.40 -15.94
N LYS A 43 -17.42 -4.37 -15.95
CA LYS A 43 -17.32 -3.22 -16.85
C LYS A 43 -17.10 -1.90 -16.10
N GLU A 44 -17.38 -1.87 -14.81
CA GLU A 44 -17.21 -0.68 -13.99
C GLU A 44 -15.73 -0.47 -13.64
N THR A 45 -15.15 0.64 -14.14
CA THR A 45 -13.71 0.92 -14.05
C THR A 45 -13.17 0.88 -12.63
N MET A 46 -13.88 1.46 -11.65
CA MET A 46 -13.42 1.50 -10.26
C MET A 46 -13.32 0.09 -9.69
N THR A 47 -14.32 -0.76 -9.92
CA THR A 47 -14.37 -2.15 -9.46
C THR A 47 -13.26 -2.98 -10.09
N ILE A 48 -12.90 -2.73 -11.37
CA ILE A 48 -11.78 -3.41 -12.02
C ILE A 48 -10.44 -2.99 -11.39
N ILE A 49 -10.24 -1.69 -11.15
CA ILE A 49 -9.02 -1.18 -10.49
C ILE A 49 -8.92 -1.74 -9.06
N GLN A 50 -9.99 -1.70 -8.28
CA GLN A 50 -10.03 -2.25 -6.92
C GLN A 50 -9.77 -3.76 -6.90
N SER A 51 -10.37 -4.50 -7.83
CA SER A 51 -10.18 -5.94 -7.98
C SER A 51 -8.72 -6.28 -8.29
N THR A 52 -8.11 -5.65 -9.29
CA THR A 52 -6.71 -5.88 -9.67
C THR A 52 -5.73 -5.45 -8.58
N TYR A 53 -6.00 -4.34 -7.89
CA TYR A 53 -5.26 -3.93 -6.71
C TYR A 53 -5.32 -4.98 -5.58
N LEU A 54 -6.50 -5.49 -5.25
CA LEU A 54 -6.67 -6.55 -4.25
C LEU A 54 -5.98 -7.86 -4.66
N MET A 55 -6.00 -8.21 -5.95
CA MET A 55 -5.30 -9.39 -6.47
C MET A 55 -3.78 -9.28 -6.34
N SER A 56 -3.22 -8.06 -6.28
CA SER A 56 -1.79 -7.90 -5.98
C SER A 56 -1.38 -8.45 -4.61
N TYR A 57 -2.32 -8.64 -3.67
CA TYR A 57 -2.07 -9.24 -2.35
C TYR A 57 -2.06 -10.78 -2.37
N HIS A 58 -2.45 -11.40 -3.48
CA HIS A 58 -2.39 -12.83 -3.62
C HIS A 58 -0.96 -13.27 -3.96
N LEU A 59 -0.29 -13.86 -2.97
CA LEU A 59 0.93 -14.62 -3.21
C LEU A 59 0.50 -15.99 -3.75
N GLY A 60 0.50 -16.14 -5.07
CA GLY A 60 0.17 -17.40 -5.73
C GLY A 60 1.15 -18.52 -5.34
N GLY A 61 0.89 -19.74 -5.83
CA GLY A 61 1.85 -20.84 -5.72
C GLY A 61 3.17 -20.52 -6.41
N ILE A 62 4.22 -21.28 -6.10
CA ILE A 62 5.61 -21.10 -6.61
C ILE A 62 5.67 -21.03 -8.15
N ASN A 63 4.66 -21.57 -8.85
CA ASN A 63 4.56 -21.62 -10.32
C ASN A 63 3.47 -20.70 -10.90
N ALA A 64 2.98 -19.70 -10.15
CA ALA A 64 1.95 -18.80 -10.66
C ALA A 64 2.55 -17.77 -11.63
N ASP A 65 2.19 -17.85 -12.91
CA ASP A 65 2.64 -16.93 -13.98
C ASP A 65 2.25 -15.45 -13.71
N ARG A 66 1.25 -15.22 -12.86
CA ARG A 66 0.67 -13.91 -12.56
C ARG A 66 0.75 -13.59 -11.05
N GLY A 67 1.96 -13.27 -10.60
CA GLY A 67 2.23 -12.90 -9.19
C GLY A 67 1.84 -11.46 -8.80
N PRO A 68 2.10 -11.04 -7.56
CA PRO A 68 1.82 -9.70 -7.05
C PRO A 68 2.27 -8.55 -7.96
N TRP A 69 3.50 -8.65 -8.51
CA TRP A 69 4.09 -7.64 -9.39
C TRP A 69 3.34 -7.46 -10.71
N TYR A 70 2.71 -8.53 -11.22
CA TYR A 70 1.89 -8.49 -12.43
C TYR A 70 0.58 -7.73 -12.17
N TRP A 71 -0.15 -8.10 -11.11
CA TRP A 71 -1.44 -7.50 -10.79
C TRP A 71 -1.35 -6.05 -10.38
N ILE A 72 -0.31 -5.66 -9.63
CA ILE A 72 -0.10 -4.24 -9.33
C ILE A 72 0.20 -3.43 -10.60
N GLY A 73 0.94 -3.99 -11.55
CA GLY A 73 1.21 -3.34 -12.84
C GLY A 73 -0.07 -3.09 -13.65
N ILE A 74 -1.02 -4.03 -13.63
CA ILE A 74 -2.35 -3.84 -14.23
C ILE A 74 -3.11 -2.72 -13.51
N ALA A 75 -3.17 -2.76 -12.18
CA ALA A 75 -3.88 -1.75 -11.39
C ALA A 75 -3.34 -0.34 -11.65
N ILE A 76 -2.01 -0.19 -11.72
CA ILE A 76 -1.34 1.07 -12.07
C ILE A 76 -1.76 1.54 -13.45
N ASN A 77 -1.68 0.68 -14.47
CA ASN A 77 -2.04 1.05 -15.84
C ASN A 77 -3.51 1.52 -15.93
N LEU A 78 -4.44 0.76 -15.35
CA LEU A 78 -5.85 1.13 -15.33
C LEU A 78 -6.09 2.44 -14.57
N ALA A 79 -5.41 2.65 -13.44
CA ALA A 79 -5.51 3.87 -12.65
C ALA A 79 -4.97 5.10 -13.42
N TYR A 80 -3.86 4.96 -14.14
CA TYR A 80 -3.36 5.99 -15.04
C TYR A 80 -4.36 6.29 -16.16
N GLY A 81 -4.88 5.26 -16.82
CA GLY A 81 -5.86 5.40 -17.91
C GLY A 81 -7.17 6.06 -17.48
N ALA A 82 -7.60 5.83 -16.23
CA ALA A 82 -8.74 6.49 -15.62
C ALA A 82 -8.44 7.88 -15.05
N GLY A 83 -7.18 8.32 -15.01
CA GLY A 83 -6.80 9.67 -14.57
C GLY A 83 -6.65 9.84 -13.05
N LEU A 84 -6.53 8.75 -12.27
CA LEU A 84 -6.43 8.81 -10.81
C LEU A 84 -5.18 9.57 -10.30
N HIS A 85 -4.16 9.72 -11.14
CA HIS A 85 -2.92 10.45 -10.86
C HIS A 85 -3.07 11.97 -10.99
N ARG A 86 -4.16 12.48 -11.59
CA ARG A 86 -4.39 13.91 -11.87
C ARG A 86 -5.74 14.43 -11.39
N LEU A 87 -6.18 13.98 -10.21
CA LEU A 87 -7.42 14.47 -9.60
C LEU A 87 -7.22 15.92 -9.16
N SER A 88 -8.11 16.82 -9.59
CA SER A 88 -8.00 18.24 -9.24
C SER A 88 -8.55 18.48 -7.82
N PRO A 89 -7.89 19.33 -7.00
CA PRO A 89 -8.44 19.76 -5.70
C PRO A 89 -9.83 20.40 -5.84
N CYS A 90 -10.09 21.10 -6.96
CA CYS A 90 -11.38 21.67 -7.27
C CYS A 90 -12.45 20.59 -7.50
N GLU A 91 -12.12 19.49 -8.18
CA GLU A 91 -13.04 18.35 -8.41
C GLU A 91 -13.35 17.61 -7.09
N LEU A 92 -12.38 17.56 -6.17
CA LEU A 92 -12.55 17.02 -4.82
C LEU A 92 -13.43 17.92 -3.93
N GLN A 93 -13.42 19.25 -4.14
CA GLN A 93 -14.11 20.23 -3.30
C GLN A 93 -15.49 20.68 -3.83
N THR A 94 -15.67 20.83 -5.14
CA THR A 94 -16.88 21.42 -5.75
C THR A 94 -17.95 20.40 -6.13
N CYS A 95 -17.55 19.14 -6.34
CA CYS A 95 -18.46 17.99 -6.48
C CYS A 95 -17.92 16.82 -5.64
N PRO A 96 -18.03 16.88 -4.30
CA PRO A 96 -17.56 15.83 -3.40
C PRO A 96 -18.51 14.64 -3.46
N THR A 97 -18.67 14.03 -4.63
CA THR A 97 -19.24 12.70 -4.71
C THR A 97 -18.25 11.75 -4.04
N CYS A 98 -18.76 10.78 -3.28
CA CYS A 98 -17.95 9.75 -2.61
C CYS A 98 -16.88 9.13 -3.53
N HIS A 99 -17.17 9.07 -4.84
CA HIS A 99 -16.29 8.56 -5.89
C HIS A 99 -14.94 9.29 -5.98
N SER A 100 -14.90 10.62 -6.03
CA SER A 100 -13.63 11.36 -6.21
C SER A 100 -12.65 11.12 -5.06
N ARG A 101 -13.17 11.11 -3.82
CA ARG A 101 -12.37 10.81 -2.63
C ARG A 101 -11.88 9.36 -2.61
N GLN A 102 -12.74 8.40 -3.00
CA GLN A 102 -12.37 6.99 -3.09
C GLN A 102 -11.29 6.76 -4.15
N TRP A 103 -11.32 7.52 -5.24
CA TRP A 103 -10.30 7.47 -6.29
C TRP A 103 -8.94 7.95 -5.78
N ALA A 104 -8.90 9.04 -5.01
CA ALA A 104 -7.67 9.51 -4.38
C ALA A 104 -7.11 8.48 -3.38
N GLN A 105 -7.96 7.87 -2.55
CA GLN A 105 -7.53 6.82 -1.63
C GLN A 105 -6.99 5.59 -2.36
N LEU A 106 -7.67 5.16 -3.42
CA LEU A 106 -7.25 4.02 -4.22
C LEU A 106 -5.91 4.30 -4.90
N TRP A 107 -5.73 5.50 -5.45
CA TRP A 107 -4.46 5.94 -6.04
C TRP A 107 -3.30 5.81 -5.05
N TRP A 108 -3.44 6.38 -3.85
CA TRP A 108 -2.37 6.34 -2.85
C TRP A 108 -2.15 4.95 -2.26
N SER A 109 -3.19 4.12 -2.21
CA SER A 109 -3.08 2.71 -1.85
C SER A 109 -2.29 1.91 -2.89
N ILE A 110 -2.54 2.14 -4.18
CA ILE A 110 -1.77 1.57 -5.30
C ILE A 110 -0.32 2.02 -5.23
N TYR A 111 -0.06 3.31 -5.00
CA TYR A 111 1.30 3.84 -4.84
C TYR A 111 2.06 3.14 -3.72
N CYS A 112 1.45 3.02 -2.53
CA CYS A 112 2.07 2.29 -1.40
C CYS A 112 2.45 0.87 -1.83
N ARG A 113 1.49 0.13 -2.40
CA ARG A 113 1.70 -1.25 -2.80
C ARG A 113 2.83 -1.38 -3.83
N GLU A 114 2.92 -0.46 -4.79
CA GLU A 114 4.00 -0.43 -5.77
C GLU A 114 5.37 -0.17 -5.14
N ALA A 115 5.49 0.82 -4.23
CA ALA A 115 6.76 1.13 -3.58
C ALA A 115 7.31 -0.09 -2.82
N TRP A 116 6.45 -0.76 -2.04
CA TRP A 116 6.84 -1.96 -1.27
C TRP A 116 7.17 -3.16 -2.16
N LEU A 117 6.42 -3.38 -3.24
CA LEU A 117 6.73 -4.45 -4.19
C LEU A 117 8.00 -4.14 -4.99
N SER A 118 8.25 -2.89 -5.34
CA SER A 118 9.46 -2.45 -6.05
C SER A 118 10.70 -2.76 -5.21
N LEU A 119 10.67 -2.43 -3.91
CA LEU A 119 11.72 -2.82 -2.97
C LEU A 119 11.86 -4.35 -2.88
N ALA A 120 10.77 -5.07 -2.65
CA ALA A 120 10.81 -6.52 -2.41
C ALA A 120 11.29 -7.33 -3.63
N TYR A 121 10.98 -6.87 -4.84
CA TYR A 121 11.39 -7.54 -6.09
C TYR A 121 12.67 -6.95 -6.69
N ASN A 122 13.29 -5.97 -6.03
CA ASN A 122 14.44 -5.21 -6.51
C ASN A 122 14.20 -4.68 -7.94
N ARG A 123 13.17 -3.86 -8.08
CA ARG A 123 12.77 -3.23 -9.36
C ARG A 123 12.59 -1.72 -9.19
N PRO A 124 12.78 -0.94 -10.27
CA PRO A 124 12.42 0.47 -10.26
C PRO A 124 10.91 0.64 -10.16
N MET A 125 10.48 1.74 -9.54
CA MET A 125 9.06 2.11 -9.50
C MET A 125 8.56 2.47 -10.89
N ARG A 126 7.32 2.06 -11.21
CA ARG A 126 6.64 2.50 -12.44
C ARG A 126 6.01 3.88 -12.32
N ILE A 127 5.56 4.24 -11.11
CA ILE A 127 4.91 5.52 -10.85
C ILE A 127 6.00 6.57 -10.61
N GLN A 128 6.01 7.60 -11.44
CA GLN A 128 6.91 8.74 -11.29
C GLN A 128 6.12 9.91 -10.67
N LEU A 129 6.58 10.42 -9.53
CA LEU A 129 5.84 11.43 -8.75
C LEU A 129 5.74 12.79 -9.45
N ASP A 130 6.62 13.09 -10.40
CA ASP A 130 6.58 14.29 -11.24
C ASP A 130 5.35 14.35 -12.16
N GLU A 131 4.76 13.20 -12.48
CA GLU A 131 3.52 13.11 -13.27
C GLU A 131 2.23 13.21 -12.43
N VAL A 132 2.36 13.16 -11.10
CA VAL A 132 1.24 13.05 -10.16
C VAL A 132 0.85 14.44 -9.63
N SER A 133 -0.41 14.84 -9.87
CA SER A 133 -0.98 16.05 -9.28
C SER A 133 -2.07 15.78 -8.23
N THR A 134 -2.53 14.53 -8.10
CA THR A 134 -3.43 14.11 -7.02
C THR A 134 -2.75 14.30 -5.67
N THR A 135 -3.37 15.05 -4.77
CA THR A 135 -2.83 15.29 -3.42
C THR A 135 -3.09 14.12 -2.48
N VAL A 136 -2.22 13.93 -1.48
CA VAL A 136 -2.48 12.98 -0.37
C VAL A 136 -3.73 13.45 0.38
N PRO A 137 -4.75 12.60 0.56
CA PRO A 137 -5.95 13.00 1.27
C PRO A 137 -5.65 13.23 2.75
N THR A 138 -6.38 14.17 3.35
CA THR A 138 -6.34 14.45 4.79
C THR A 138 -7.18 13.43 5.56
N GLN A 139 -6.96 13.33 6.88
CA GLN A 139 -7.77 12.48 7.75
C GLN A 139 -9.26 12.81 7.68
N VAL A 140 -9.60 14.10 7.58
CA VAL A 140 -10.98 14.58 7.45
C VAL A 140 -11.61 14.09 6.14
N GLU A 141 -10.88 14.17 5.03
CA GLU A 141 -11.37 13.70 3.73
C GLU A 141 -11.60 12.19 3.73
N VAL A 142 -10.71 11.42 4.36
CA VAL A 142 -10.87 9.97 4.49
C VAL A 142 -12.06 9.62 5.38
N ALA A 143 -12.18 10.22 6.56
CA ALA A 143 -13.28 9.99 7.49
C ALA A 143 -14.64 10.40 6.87
N SER A 144 -14.67 11.43 6.03
CA SER A 144 -15.90 11.86 5.35
C SER A 144 -16.46 10.83 4.36
N ILE A 145 -15.62 9.98 3.76
CA ILE A 145 -16.09 8.87 2.91
C ILE A 145 -16.82 7.84 3.74
N CYS A 146 -16.32 7.57 4.95
CA CYS A 146 -17.01 6.69 5.87
C CYS A 146 -18.41 7.26 6.10
N ILE A 147 -18.55 8.56 6.35
CA ILE A 147 -19.84 9.29 6.61
C ILE A 147 -20.89 9.07 5.52
N ASP A 148 -20.50 9.01 4.24
CA ASP A 148 -21.46 8.82 3.14
C ASP A 148 -22.03 7.38 3.06
N ILE A 149 -21.43 6.40 3.76
CA ILE A 149 -21.87 4.99 3.82
C ILE A 149 -22.90 4.76 4.97
N PHE A 150 -23.24 5.81 5.72
CA PHE A 150 -23.88 5.71 7.06
C PHE A 150 -25.34 5.25 7.04
N ASP A 151 -25.50 3.99 7.43
CA ASP A 151 -26.69 3.42 8.05
C ASP A 151 -26.28 2.90 9.45
N GLU A 152 -27.23 2.52 10.32
CA GLU A 152 -27.05 2.00 11.70
C GLU A 152 -26.04 0.82 11.85
N ARG A 153 -25.51 0.33 10.73
CA ARG A 153 -24.57 -0.77 10.57
C ARG A 153 -23.10 -0.33 10.55
N TYR A 154 -22.78 0.92 10.90
CA TYR A 154 -21.41 1.45 10.91
C TYR A 154 -20.41 0.51 11.62
N HIS A 155 -20.69 0.14 12.87
CA HIS A 155 -19.87 -0.81 13.63
C HIS A 155 -20.16 -2.29 13.34
N LYS A 156 -21.08 -2.60 12.41
CA LYS A 156 -21.31 -3.98 11.96
C LYS A 156 -20.21 -4.45 11.01
N TYR A 157 -19.67 -3.54 10.20
CA TYR A 157 -18.71 -3.87 9.14
C TYR A 157 -17.35 -3.18 9.32
N LEU A 158 -17.29 -2.07 10.06
CA LEU A 158 -16.03 -1.38 10.36
C LEU A 158 -15.63 -1.54 11.82
N PRO A 159 -14.33 -1.66 12.11
CA PRO A 159 -13.81 -1.67 13.47
C PRO A 159 -14.10 -0.34 14.18
N ARG A 160 -14.11 -0.36 15.52
CA ARG A 160 -14.34 0.86 16.31
C ARG A 160 -13.17 1.82 16.22
N GLU A 161 -11.99 1.28 15.94
CA GLU A 161 -10.71 1.96 15.85
C GLU A 161 -10.43 2.50 14.43
N ILE A 162 -11.48 2.73 13.63
CA ILE A 162 -11.35 3.16 12.23
C ILE A 162 -10.58 4.47 12.09
N ASP A 163 -10.76 5.43 13.01
CA ASP A 163 -10.06 6.71 12.97
C ASP A 163 -8.55 6.54 13.19
N ASP A 164 -8.16 5.62 14.09
CA ASP A 164 -6.75 5.25 14.30
C ASP A 164 -6.18 4.54 13.07
N LEU A 165 -6.94 3.62 12.46
CA LEU A 165 -6.53 2.92 11.24
C LEU A 165 -6.36 3.86 10.04
N VAL A 166 -7.21 4.88 9.92
CA VAL A 166 -7.06 5.93 8.91
C VAL A 166 -5.76 6.71 9.13
N SER A 167 -5.46 7.06 10.38
CA SER A 167 -4.24 7.77 10.75
C SER A 167 -2.99 6.93 10.44
N MET A 168 -3.05 5.64 10.77
CA MET A 168 -2.03 4.65 10.42
C MET A 168 -1.85 4.47 8.90
N TRP A 169 -2.93 4.49 8.12
CA TRP A 169 -2.85 4.42 6.67
C TRP A 169 -2.20 5.67 6.07
N LEU A 170 -2.53 6.88 6.56
CA LEU A 170 -1.86 8.11 6.12
C LEU A 170 -0.36 8.07 6.40
N TYR A 171 0.01 7.50 7.54
CA TYR A 171 1.40 7.27 7.89
C TYR A 171 2.09 6.26 6.96
N LEU A 172 1.41 5.17 6.58
CA LEU A 172 1.90 4.25 5.56
C LEU A 172 2.16 4.96 4.23
N VAL A 173 1.28 5.89 3.82
CA VAL A 173 1.46 6.70 2.60
C VAL A 173 2.74 7.53 2.68
N ARG A 174 2.98 8.20 3.81
CA ARG A 174 4.20 8.99 4.05
C ARG A 174 5.47 8.15 3.98
N ILE A 175 5.52 7.01 4.68
CA ILE A 175 6.69 6.11 4.61
C ILE A 175 6.91 5.63 3.18
N SER A 176 5.82 5.28 2.46
CA SER A 176 5.92 4.80 1.08
C SER A 176 6.41 5.89 0.12
N LEU A 177 6.05 7.16 0.35
CA LEU A 177 6.58 8.31 -0.40
C LEU A 177 8.09 8.43 -0.21
N THR A 178 8.57 8.38 1.03
CA THR A 178 10.01 8.38 1.35
C THR A 178 10.72 7.21 0.68
N LEU A 179 10.15 6.00 0.78
CA LEU A 179 10.71 4.82 0.14
C LEU A 179 10.78 4.99 -1.38
N GLY A 180 9.76 5.59 -2.00
CA GLY A 180 9.76 5.82 -3.44
C GLY A 180 10.80 6.84 -3.91
N ASP A 181 11.05 7.88 -3.13
CA ASP A 181 12.16 8.82 -3.36
C ASP A 181 13.53 8.12 -3.24
N ILE A 182 13.70 7.28 -2.22
CA ILE A 182 14.91 6.45 -2.06
C ILE A 182 15.08 5.55 -3.29
N LEU A 183 14.09 4.76 -3.65
CA LEU A 183 14.14 3.86 -4.81
C LEU A 183 14.44 4.64 -6.10
N SER A 184 13.83 5.80 -6.30
CA SER A 184 14.11 6.64 -7.48
C SER A 184 15.58 7.05 -7.56
N LYS A 185 16.20 7.39 -6.42
CA LYS A 185 17.64 7.71 -6.34
C LYS A 185 18.53 6.48 -6.52
N LEU A 186 18.12 5.32 -6.00
CA LEU A 186 18.84 4.05 -6.15
C LEU A 186 18.92 3.59 -7.60
N TYR A 187 17.85 3.80 -8.36
CA TYR A 187 17.75 3.39 -9.76
C TYR A 187 18.13 4.50 -10.75
N ALA A 188 18.32 5.74 -10.29
CA ALA A 188 18.90 6.81 -11.11
C ALA A 188 20.38 6.52 -11.36
N SER A 189 20.80 6.57 -12.63
CA SER A 189 22.19 6.31 -13.06
C SER A 189 23.21 7.05 -12.18
N GLU A 190 24.17 6.31 -11.61
CA GLU A 190 25.29 6.56 -10.67
C GLU A 190 25.74 7.97 -10.17
N SER A 191 25.14 9.11 -10.52
CA SER A 191 25.75 10.42 -10.29
C SER A 191 25.29 11.22 -9.06
N SER A 192 24.52 10.65 -8.13
CA SER A 192 24.14 11.39 -6.92
C SER A 192 23.98 10.48 -5.72
N ARG A 193 25.08 10.31 -4.96
CA ARG A 193 25.06 9.73 -3.62
C ARG A 193 23.98 10.45 -2.80
N PRO A 194 23.06 9.74 -2.13
CA PRO A 194 22.07 10.39 -1.27
C PRO A 194 22.80 11.12 -0.14
N THR A 195 22.66 12.45 -0.06
CA THR A 195 23.15 13.24 1.06
C THR A 195 22.48 12.75 2.35
N GLN A 196 23.21 12.69 3.48
CA GLN A 196 22.70 12.16 4.77
C GLN A 196 21.61 13.03 5.46
N GLN A 197 21.24 14.18 4.89
CA GLN A 197 20.31 15.15 5.50
C GLN A 197 18.80 14.84 5.42
N PRO A 198 18.24 14.15 4.39
CA PRO A 198 16.83 13.76 4.35
C PRO A 198 16.48 12.67 5.37
N ILE A 199 17.49 11.90 5.81
CA ILE A 199 17.35 10.70 6.64
C ILE A 199 16.77 11.04 8.02
N ASN A 200 17.32 12.08 8.66
CA ASN A 200 16.90 12.48 10.00
C ASN A 200 15.51 13.14 10.02
N TYR A 201 15.16 13.90 8.98
CA TYR A 201 13.82 14.50 8.86
C TYR A 201 12.73 13.44 8.71
N THR A 202 13.01 12.39 7.93
CA THR A 202 12.11 11.25 7.79
C THR A 202 12.04 10.38 9.03
N GLU A 203 13.10 10.28 9.85
CA GLU A 203 13.04 9.56 11.12
C GLU A 203 12.23 10.31 12.19
N ASP A 204 12.34 11.64 12.23
CA ASP A 204 11.63 12.52 13.19
C ASP A 204 10.13 12.67 12.85
N ASP A 205 9.75 12.87 11.57
CA ASP A 205 8.35 12.93 11.12
C ASP A 205 7.63 11.59 11.37
N VAL A 206 8.37 10.50 11.24
CA VAL A 206 7.89 9.14 11.47
C VAL A 206 7.77 8.82 12.98
N GLY A 207 8.56 9.45 13.84
CA GLY A 207 8.47 9.27 15.30
C GLY A 207 7.30 10.03 15.94
N ALA A 208 7.03 11.26 15.50
CA ALA A 208 6.05 12.16 16.11
C ALA A 208 4.60 11.63 16.02
N HIS A 209 4.23 11.03 14.88
CA HIS A 209 2.84 10.58 14.63
C HIS A 209 2.45 9.27 15.33
N LEU A 210 3.40 8.45 15.77
CA LEU A 210 3.09 7.27 16.59
C LEU A 210 2.83 7.62 18.06
N CYS A 211 3.37 8.75 18.53
CA CYS A 211 3.09 9.26 19.87
C CYS A 211 1.69 9.87 20.01
N GLU A 212 1.03 10.22 18.91
CA GLU A 212 -0.35 10.76 18.88
C GLU A 212 -1.42 9.66 19.01
N LEU A 213 -1.06 8.40 18.75
CA LEU A 213 -1.94 7.26 19.03
C LEU A 213 -1.97 7.05 20.55
N SER A 214 -3.06 7.50 21.17
CA SER A 214 -3.23 7.54 22.62
C SER A 214 -2.91 6.18 23.28
N ASP A 215 -2.29 6.20 24.46
CA ASP A 215 -2.01 5.00 25.28
C ASP A 215 -3.28 4.17 25.57
N GLU A 216 -4.48 4.76 25.43
CA GLU A 216 -5.77 4.05 25.56
C GLU A 216 -6.08 3.11 24.37
N SER A 217 -5.56 3.41 23.17
CA SER A 217 -5.74 2.59 21.95
C SER A 217 -4.87 1.31 21.96
N LEU A 218 -3.88 1.23 22.84
CA LEU A 218 -2.99 0.08 23.00
C LEU A 218 -3.70 -1.19 23.53
N GLY A 219 -4.98 -1.12 23.86
CA GLY A 219 -5.80 -2.26 24.25
C GLY A 219 -6.23 -3.15 23.07
N SER A 220 -6.38 -2.59 21.87
CA SER A 220 -6.90 -3.32 20.70
C SER A 220 -5.82 -4.12 19.99
N GLU A 221 -6.03 -5.42 19.83
CA GLU A 221 -5.09 -6.29 19.12
C GLU A 221 -4.94 -5.89 17.64
N LEU A 222 -6.01 -5.35 17.05
CA LEU A 222 -6.00 -4.86 15.67
C LEU A 222 -5.01 -3.70 15.48
N ILE A 223 -5.09 -2.71 16.38
CA ILE A 223 -4.20 -1.54 16.38
C ILE A 223 -2.75 -1.97 16.61
N LYS A 224 -2.49 -2.91 17.52
CA LYS A 224 -1.14 -3.44 17.72
C LYS A 224 -0.56 -4.08 16.47
N VAL A 225 -1.32 -4.91 15.76
CA VAL A 225 -0.84 -5.57 14.53
C VAL A 225 -0.43 -4.53 13.48
N HIS A 226 -1.27 -3.52 13.24
CA HIS A 226 -0.96 -2.47 12.28
C HIS A 226 0.21 -1.57 12.74
N LEU A 227 0.30 -1.27 14.03
CA LEU A 227 1.43 -0.55 14.61
C LEU A 227 2.76 -1.28 14.39
N TYR A 228 2.81 -2.58 14.67
CA TYR A 228 4.02 -3.38 14.43
C TYR A 228 4.38 -3.45 12.95
N GLN A 229 3.38 -3.58 12.07
CA GLN A 229 3.59 -3.55 10.63
C GLN A 229 4.20 -2.21 10.16
N LEU A 230 3.68 -1.09 10.66
CA LEU A 230 4.21 0.25 10.35
C LEU A 230 5.64 0.43 10.85
N ARG A 231 5.95 -0.07 12.05
CA ARG A 231 7.32 -0.06 12.58
C ARG A 231 8.26 -0.88 11.68
N LEU A 232 7.84 -2.06 11.23
CA LEU A 232 8.63 -2.87 10.30
C LEU A 232 8.89 -2.12 8.98
N TYR A 233 7.87 -1.45 8.44
CA TYR A 233 8.02 -0.63 7.25
C TYR A 233 8.98 0.54 7.46
N ARG A 234 8.89 1.24 8.59
CA ARG A 234 9.87 2.27 8.95
C ARG A 234 11.29 1.71 8.93
N GLU A 235 11.57 0.66 9.71
CA GLU A 235 12.91 0.10 9.81
C GLU A 235 13.42 -0.41 8.46
N THR A 236 12.54 -1.00 7.65
CA THR A 236 12.90 -1.46 6.30
C THR A 236 13.28 -0.29 5.38
N THR A 237 12.58 0.85 5.49
CA THR A 237 12.88 2.05 4.71
C THR A 237 14.23 2.64 5.12
N VAL A 238 14.52 2.68 6.42
CA VAL A 238 15.81 3.09 6.97
C VAL A 238 16.92 2.17 6.45
N ILE A 239 16.73 0.85 6.46
CA ILE A 239 17.70 -0.10 5.90
C ILE A 239 17.93 0.14 4.40
N ALA A 240 16.86 0.32 3.62
CA ALA A 240 16.95 0.57 2.17
C ALA A 240 17.74 1.85 1.85
N LEU A 241 17.61 2.88 2.68
CA LEU A 241 18.35 4.14 2.57
C LEU A 241 19.85 3.99 2.83
N TYR A 242 20.23 3.13 3.77
CA TYR A 242 21.64 2.84 4.06
C TYR A 242 22.26 1.82 3.09
N HIS A 243 21.47 1.06 2.32
CA HIS A 243 21.95 0.00 1.43
C HIS A 243 23.09 0.42 0.47
N PRO A 244 23.04 1.58 -0.23
CA PRO A 244 24.13 2.02 -1.12
C PRO A 244 25.43 2.32 -0.40
N HIS A 245 25.33 2.79 0.85
CA HIS A 245 26.48 3.17 1.65
C HIS A 245 27.26 1.93 2.10
N VAL A 246 26.56 0.83 2.38
CA VAL A 246 27.19 -0.46 2.73
C VAL A 246 27.94 -1.07 1.54
N GLN A 247 27.36 -1.01 0.34
CA GLN A 247 28.03 -1.50 -0.88
C GLN A 247 29.26 -0.65 -1.22
N GLY A 248 29.15 0.68 -1.16
CA GLY A 248 30.29 1.57 -1.42
C GLY A 248 31.45 1.43 -0.44
N LEU A 249 31.20 1.04 0.82
CA LEU A 249 32.25 0.74 1.80
C LEU A 249 32.96 -0.59 1.51
N GLN A 250 32.24 -1.59 0.97
CA GLN A 250 32.81 -2.88 0.58
C GLN A 250 33.68 -2.76 -0.68
N ASP A 251 33.28 -1.92 -1.63
CA ASP A 251 34.08 -1.63 -2.83
C ASP A 251 35.37 -0.88 -2.48
N TYR A 252 35.29 0.10 -1.57
CA TYR A 252 36.46 0.87 -1.11
C TYR A 252 37.51 0.01 -0.38
N GLN A 253 37.05 -0.93 0.47
CA GLN A 253 37.94 -1.88 1.15
C GLN A 253 38.56 -2.93 0.19
N SER A 254 37.88 -3.22 -0.92
CA SER A 254 38.37 -4.13 -1.95
C SER A 254 39.44 -3.48 -2.85
N GLU A 255 39.34 -2.17 -3.10
CA GLU A 255 40.34 -1.39 -3.83
C GLU A 255 41.61 -1.13 -3.01
N GLU A 256 41.51 -0.89 -1.70
CA GLU A 256 42.67 -0.70 -0.80
C GLU A 256 43.52 -1.96 -0.61
N HIS A 257 43.00 -3.16 -0.90
CA HIS A 257 43.76 -4.42 -0.86
C HIS A 257 44.42 -4.80 -2.19
N GLN A 258 44.21 -4.02 -3.25
CA GLN A 258 44.83 -4.23 -4.57
C GLN A 258 45.92 -3.21 -4.92
N SER A 259 46.20 -2.22 -4.06
CA SER A 259 47.38 -1.32 -4.12
C SER A 259 48.45 -1.73 -3.12
#